data_AF-A0A533B369-F1
#
_entry.id   AF-A0A533B369-F1
#
_cell.length_a   1.000
_cell.length_b   1.000
_cell.length_c   1.000
_cell.angle_alpha   90.00
_cell.angle_beta   90.00
_cell.angle_gamma   90.00
#
_symmetry.space_group_name_H-M   'P 1'
#
loop_
_entity.id
_entity.type
_entity.pdbx_description
1 polymer ?
#
loop_
_entity_poly.entity_id
_entity_poly.type
_entity_poly.pdbx_seq_one_letter_code
_entity_poly.pdbx_strand_id
1 'polypeptide(L)'
;MKRKSELPRDDLRPEYDFDYSKGIRGKYYQRLLKEGANVVVLDPDVAKAFHDSVAVNDVLRSFLKVARSTRRQLTRSGRTARKRTAA
;
A
#
# COMPACT_ATOMS: atom_id res chain seq x y z
N MET A 1 -10.22 1.84 -57.46
CA MET A 1 -9.99 3.10 -56.73
C MET A 1 -10.09 2.83 -55.23
N LYS A 2 -9.00 2.97 -54.46
CA LYS A 2 -9.02 2.74 -53.00
C LYS A 2 -9.68 3.93 -52.31
N ARG A 3 -10.79 3.70 -51.60
CA ARG A 3 -11.47 4.71 -50.78
C ARG A 3 -10.60 5.02 -49.56
N LYS A 4 -10.35 6.31 -49.33
CA LYS A 4 -9.65 6.86 -48.17
C LYS A 4 -10.52 6.54 -46.95
N SER A 5 -10.01 5.73 -46.01
CA SER A 5 -10.71 5.44 -44.76
C SER A 5 -10.90 6.76 -44.00
N GLU A 6 -12.14 7.12 -43.71
CA GLU A 6 -12.46 8.25 -42.84
C GLU A 6 -11.75 8.02 -41.50
N LEU A 7 -10.93 8.98 -41.08
CA LEU A 7 -10.31 8.98 -39.77
C LEU A 7 -11.44 8.96 -38.71
N PRO A 8 -11.31 8.17 -37.64
CA PRO A 8 -12.31 8.16 -36.57
C PRO A 8 -12.49 9.59 -36.07
N ARG A 9 -13.74 10.03 -35.96
CA ARG A 9 -14.06 11.35 -35.41
C ARG A 9 -13.47 11.42 -34.02
N ASP A 10 -12.69 12.47 -33.79
CA ASP A 10 -12.08 12.73 -32.51
C ASP A 10 -13.20 13.12 -31.52
N ASP A 11 -13.51 12.23 -30.58
CA ASP A 11 -14.51 12.47 -29.52
C ASP A 11 -14.01 13.49 -28.47
N LEU A 12 -12.79 14.01 -28.63
CA LEU A 12 -12.22 15.05 -27.80
C LEU A 12 -12.93 16.39 -28.03
N ARG A 13 -13.12 17.12 -26.93
CA ARG A 13 -13.63 18.49 -27.02
C ARG A 13 -12.55 19.40 -27.62
N PRO A 14 -12.92 20.47 -28.36
CA PRO A 14 -11.96 21.36 -29.01
C PRO A 14 -10.93 22.01 -28.07
N GLU A 15 -11.23 22.11 -26.78
CA GLU A 15 -10.33 22.69 -25.78
C GLU A 15 -9.18 21.75 -25.37
N TYR A 16 -9.28 20.45 -25.68
CA TYR A 16 -8.25 19.48 -25.36
C TYR A 16 -7.24 19.35 -26.51
N ASP A 17 -6.08 19.97 -26.34
CA ASP A 17 -4.88 19.72 -27.16
C ASP A 17 -3.80 19.08 -26.28
N PHE A 18 -3.56 17.78 -26.48
CA PHE A 18 -2.60 17.03 -25.68
C PHE A 18 -1.22 17.01 -26.35
N ASP A 19 -0.40 18.00 -26.05
CA ASP A 19 1.03 17.98 -26.41
C ASP A 19 1.85 17.14 -25.42
N TYR A 20 2.13 15.89 -25.81
CA TYR A 20 2.95 14.97 -25.02
C TYR A 20 4.47 15.13 -25.25
N SER A 21 4.93 16.11 -26.04
CA SER A 21 6.36 16.34 -26.29
C SER A 21 7.17 16.60 -25.00
N LYS A 22 6.52 17.18 -23.99
CA LYS A 22 7.08 17.43 -22.65
C LYS A 22 6.70 16.36 -21.62
N GLY A 23 6.07 15.27 -22.05
CA GLY A 23 5.64 14.17 -21.19
C GLY A 23 6.82 13.40 -20.63
N ILE A 24 7.03 13.48 -19.31
CA ILE A 24 8.11 12.75 -18.64
C ILE A 24 7.54 11.50 -17.97
N ARG A 25 8.03 10.32 -18.37
CA ARG A 25 7.66 9.04 -17.74
C ARG A 25 8.01 9.08 -16.26
N GLY A 26 7.01 8.81 -15.41
CA GLY A 26 7.21 8.75 -13.97
C GLY A 26 7.51 10.09 -13.30
N LYS A 27 7.12 11.23 -13.88
CA LYS A 27 7.40 12.58 -13.32
C LYS A 27 7.20 12.72 -11.80
N TYR A 28 6.24 12.00 -11.22
CA TYR A 28 5.90 12.05 -9.78
C TYR A 28 6.18 10.75 -9.01
N TYR A 29 6.84 9.75 -9.61
CA TYR A 29 7.00 8.43 -8.99
C TYR A 29 7.78 8.52 -7.66
N GLN A 30 8.84 9.33 -7.61
CA GLN A 30 9.66 9.50 -6.41
C GLN A 30 8.88 10.13 -5.26
N ARG A 31 7.95 11.04 -5.57
CA ARG A 31 7.09 11.69 -4.59
C ARG A 31 6.10 10.67 -4.01
N LEU A 32 5.44 9.89 -4.86
CA LEU A 32 4.52 8.82 -4.41
C LEU A 32 5.23 7.77 -3.54
N LEU A 33 6.45 7.38 -3.90
CA LEU A 33 7.24 6.43 -3.10
C LEU A 33 7.60 7.00 -1.72
N LYS A 34 7.94 8.29 -1.64
CA LYS A 34 8.27 8.96 -0.37
C LYS A 34 7.04 9.18 0.52
N GLU A 35 5.92 9.57 -0.08
CA GLU A 35 4.67 9.86 0.62
C GLU A 35 3.93 8.57 1.01
N GLY A 36 4.35 7.41 0.50
CA GLY A 36 3.77 6.11 0.86
C GLY A 36 2.34 5.95 0.37
N ALA A 37 2.04 6.44 -0.84
CA ALA A 37 0.72 6.34 -1.47
C ALA A 37 0.42 4.92 -2.00
N ASN A 38 0.64 3.89 -1.18
CA ASN A 38 0.37 2.51 -1.53
C ASN A 38 -1.10 2.20 -1.26
N VAL A 39 -1.83 1.85 -2.31
CA VAL A 39 -3.20 1.35 -2.20
C VAL A 39 -3.13 -0.15 -1.87
N VAL A 40 -3.69 -0.52 -0.72
CA VAL A 40 -3.81 -1.92 -0.29
C VAL A 40 -5.29 -2.27 -0.27
N VAL A 41 -5.65 -3.29 -1.05
CA VAL A 41 -7.03 -3.80 -1.08
C VAL A 41 -7.20 -4.78 0.07
N LEU A 42 -8.24 -4.56 0.88
CA LEU A 42 -8.64 -5.49 1.95
C LEU A 42 -9.64 -6.50 1.42
N ASP A 43 -9.64 -7.68 2.02
CA ASP A 43 -10.66 -8.68 1.74
C ASP A 43 -12.07 -8.16 2.13
N PRO A 44 -13.14 -8.57 1.45
CA PRO A 44 -14.48 -7.99 1.63
C PRO A 44 -15.05 -8.13 3.05
N ASP A 45 -14.68 -9.17 3.78
CA ASP A 45 -15.06 -9.39 5.18
C ASP A 45 -14.35 -8.40 6.12
N VAL A 46 -13.06 -8.17 5.91
CA VAL A 46 -12.27 -7.19 6.67
C VAL A 46 -12.72 -5.77 6.35
N ALA A 47 -12.99 -5.47 5.07
CA ALA A 47 -13.49 -4.18 4.64
C ALA A 47 -14.89 -3.85 5.21
N LYS A 48 -15.72 -4.86 5.50
CA LYS A 48 -17.00 -4.66 6.20
C LYS A 48 -16.82 -4.34 7.69
N ALA A 49 -15.76 -4.86 8.30
CA ALA A 49 -15.46 -4.62 9.71
C ALA A 49 -14.80 -3.26 9.94
N PHE A 50 -14.01 -2.76 8.98
CA PHE A 50 -13.26 -1.51 9.11
C PHE A 50 -13.65 -0.49 8.05
N HIS A 51 -14.09 0.69 8.49
CA HIS A 51 -14.61 1.75 7.63
C HIS A 51 -13.51 2.66 7.07
N ASP A 52 -12.36 2.77 7.75
CA ASP A 52 -11.24 3.61 7.33
C ASP A 52 -9.88 2.94 7.54
N SER A 53 -8.84 3.52 6.92
CA SER A 53 -7.47 3.04 7.04
C SER A 53 -6.84 3.34 8.40
N VAL A 54 -7.37 4.31 9.15
CA VAL A 54 -6.85 4.71 10.47
C VAL A 54 -7.14 3.60 11.48
N ALA A 55 -8.39 3.13 11.54
CA ALA A 55 -8.87 2.06 12.40
C ALA A 55 -8.11 0.75 12.13
N VAL A 56 -7.92 0.38 10.85
CA VAL A 56 -7.14 -0.80 10.48
C VAL A 56 -5.72 -0.69 11.03
N ASN A 57 -5.05 0.44 10.79
CA ASN A 57 -3.67 0.63 11.21
C ASN A 57 -3.51 0.64 12.73
N ASP A 58 -4.45 1.22 13.46
CA ASP A 58 -4.40 1.27 14.92
C ASP A 58 -4.57 -0.12 15.56
N VAL A 59 -5.46 -0.94 15.00
CA VAL A 59 -5.60 -2.35 15.42
C VAL A 59 -4.32 -3.13 15.14
N LEU A 60 -3.76 -3.02 13.93
CA LEU A 60 -2.52 -3.71 13.56
C LEU A 60 -1.34 -3.27 14.44
N ARG A 61 -1.21 -1.97 14.76
CA ARG A 61 -0.18 -1.45 15.67
C ARG A 61 -0.34 -2.00 17.08
N SER A 62 -1.57 -2.07 17.58
CA SER A 62 -1.86 -2.63 18.90
C SER A 62 -1.54 -4.12 18.96
N PHE A 63 -1.90 -4.87 17.93
CA PHE A 63 -1.54 -6.28 17.79
C PHE A 63 -0.04 -6.50 17.79
N LEU A 64 0.73 -5.69 17.05
CA LEU A 64 2.19 -5.76 17.03
C LEU A 64 2.82 -5.53 18.42
N LYS A 65 2.26 -4.63 19.24
CA LYS A 65 2.73 -4.40 20.62
C LYS A 65 2.52 -5.64 21.50
N VAL A 66 1.36 -6.28 21.38
CA VAL A 66 1.03 -7.52 22.10
C VAL A 66 1.96 -8.64 21.65
N ALA A 67 2.10 -8.86 20.34
CA ALA A 67 2.96 -9.89 19.77
C ALA A 67 4.43 -9.76 20.22
N ARG A 68 4.98 -8.54 20.24
CA ARG A 68 6.35 -8.28 20.76
C ARG A 68 6.48 -8.62 22.24
N SER A 69 5.46 -8.30 23.03
CA SER A 69 5.45 -8.57 24.47
C SER A 69 5.45 -10.07 24.76
N THR A 70 4.61 -10.83 24.06
CA THR A 70 4.57 -12.30 24.14
C THR A 70 5.90 -12.93 23.71
N ARG A 71 6.50 -12.45 22.60
CA ARG A 71 7.81 -12.94 22.15
C ARG A 71 8.90 -12.70 23.19
N ARG A 72 8.90 -11.55 23.86
CA ARG A 72 9.86 -11.22 24.93
C ARG A 72 9.67 -12.09 26.18
N GLN A 73 8.44 -12.47 26.51
CA GLN A 73 8.13 -13.37 27.63
C GLN A 73 8.70 -14.77 27.38
N LEU A 74 8.50 -15.31 26.18
CA LEU A 74 9.01 -16.63 25.79
C LEU A 74 10.55 -16.69 25.81
N THR A 75 11.23 -15.64 25.32
CA THR A 75 12.70 -15.60 25.33
C THR A 75 13.28 -15.36 26.73
N ARG A 76 12.56 -14.66 27.62
CA ARG A 76 12.97 -14.50 29.02
C ARG A 76 12.85 -15.80 29.81
N SER A 77 11.74 -16.53 29.63
CA SER A 77 11.46 -17.80 30.33
C SER A 77 12.60 -18.82 30.12
N GLY A 78 13.09 -18.96 28.88
CA GLY A 78 14.23 -19.85 28.57
C GLY A 78 15.57 -19.42 29.19
N ARG A 79 15.81 -18.12 29.41
CA ARG A 79 17.04 -17.63 30.08
C ARG A 79 17.03 -17.91 31.58
N THR A 80 15.86 -17.86 32.23
CA THR A 80 15.73 -18.20 33.66
C THR A 80 15.90 -19.69 33.92
N ALA A 81 15.41 -20.58 33.04
CA ALA A 81 15.62 -22.02 33.18
C ALA A 81 17.10 -22.40 33.09
N ARG A 82 17.84 -21.83 32.11
CA ARG A 82 19.27 -22.10 31.89
C ARG A 82 20.18 -21.64 33.04
N LYS A 83 19.79 -20.61 33.80
CA LYS A 83 20.57 -20.14 34.96
C LYS A 83 20.40 -21.02 36.20
N ARG A 84 19.31 -21.79 36.31
CA ARG A 84 19.04 -22.64 37.48
C ARG A 84 19.70 -24.02 37.39
N THR A 85 20.03 -24.48 36.18
CA THR A 85 20.73 -25.75 35.94
C THR A 85 22.26 -25.64 35.99
N ALA A 86 22.80 -24.44 36.24
CA ALA A 86 24.24 -24.17 36.25
C ALA A 86 24.76 -23.74 37.64
N ALA A 87 24.02 -24.07 38.71
CA ALA A 87 24.39 -23.84 40.10
C ALA A 87 24.48 -25.18 40.83
#